data_AF-A0A073KCS7-F1
#
_entry.id   AF-A0A073KCS7-F1
#
_cell.length_a   1.000
_cell.length_b   1.000
_cell.length_c   1.000
_cell.angle_alpha   90.00
_cell.angle_beta   90.00
_cell.angle_gamma   90.00
#
_symmetry.space_group_name_H-M   'P 1'
#
loop_
_entity.id
_entity.type
_entity.pdbx_description
1 polymer ?
#
loop_
_entity_poly.entity_id
_entity_poly.type
_entity_poly.pdbx_seq_one_letter_code
_entity_poly.pdbx_strand_id
1 'polypeptide(L)'
;MFDPTAFENLKVIVEGAVYDFDLHGDILVTDRKDMMDLASLSRIYNISFRLNEPFESLVEATFSLSVDAKNLSGEILEVPQFIPGCEMKLQFTFSLQQPETDCQELELLLQSIWGKERMITQKISYDYNKKAISYYNKVEVLFQKAITEDHVDDLIAVISHMIETVRTIQHFLQK
;
A
#
# COMPACT_ATOMS: atom_id res chain seq x y z
N MET A 1 -21.60 9.94 22.44
CA MET A 1 -20.22 10.00 21.96
C MET A 1 -20.13 8.85 20.99
N PHE A 2 -20.06 9.14 19.69
CA PHE A 2 -19.93 8.09 18.67
C PHE A 2 -18.51 7.58 18.76
N ASP A 3 -18.34 6.27 18.96
CA ASP A 3 -17.03 5.65 18.80
C ASP A 3 -16.59 5.83 17.34
N PRO A 4 -15.33 6.20 17.05
CA PRO A 4 -14.84 6.19 15.68
C PRO A 4 -14.99 4.78 15.12
N THR A 5 -15.26 4.68 13.82
CA THR A 5 -15.30 3.38 13.15
C THR A 5 -13.91 2.73 13.12
N ALA A 6 -13.86 1.42 12.96
CA ALA A 6 -12.63 0.66 12.77
C ALA A 6 -11.79 1.23 11.61
N PHE A 7 -12.46 1.70 10.55
CA PHE A 7 -11.78 2.41 9.46
C PHE A 7 -11.09 3.69 9.94
N GLU A 8 -11.74 4.53 10.75
CA GLU A 8 -11.13 5.75 11.29
C GLU A 8 -9.96 5.44 12.22
N ASN A 9 -10.11 4.45 13.10
CA ASN A 9 -9.06 4.06 14.03
C ASN A 9 -7.83 3.51 13.28
N LEU A 10 -8.02 2.55 12.38
CA LEU A 10 -6.93 1.98 11.57
C LEU A 10 -6.26 3.05 10.69
N LYS A 11 -7.03 3.98 10.11
CA LYS A 11 -6.48 5.11 9.34
C LYS A 11 -5.54 5.97 10.19
N VAL A 12 -5.97 6.36 11.39
CA VAL A 12 -5.16 7.19 12.30
C VAL A 12 -3.86 6.49 12.69
N ILE A 13 -3.91 5.18 12.92
CA ILE A 13 -2.72 4.37 13.22
C ILE A 13 -1.74 4.36 12.04
N VAL A 14 -2.24 4.11 10.82
CA VAL A 14 -1.43 4.12 9.61
C VAL A 14 -0.79 5.50 9.40
N GLU A 15 -1.58 6.57 9.58
CA GLU A 15 -1.09 7.94 9.50
C GLU A 15 0.04 8.19 10.50
N GLY A 16 -0.17 7.85 11.77
CA GLY A 16 0.85 7.97 12.81
C GLY A 16 2.14 7.25 12.44
N ALA A 17 2.03 5.97 12.07
CA ALA A 17 3.20 5.17 11.72
C ALA A 17 3.97 5.72 10.52
N VAL A 18 3.28 6.13 9.45
CA VAL A 18 3.93 6.70 8.26
C VAL A 18 4.58 8.05 8.59
N TYR A 19 3.90 8.93 9.32
CA TYR A 19 4.46 10.22 9.68
C TYR A 19 5.60 10.12 10.69
N ASP A 20 5.63 9.10 11.54
CA ASP A 20 6.80 8.83 12.37
C ASP A 20 8.04 8.61 11.48
N PHE A 21 7.99 7.76 10.46
CA PHE A 21 9.12 7.55 9.54
C PHE A 21 9.47 8.80 8.71
N ASP A 22 8.47 9.59 8.31
CA ASP A 22 8.66 10.86 7.61
C ASP A 22 9.41 11.88 8.50
N LEU A 23 9.00 12.01 9.76
CA LEU A 23 9.63 12.91 10.74
C LEU A 23 11.05 12.47 11.13
N HIS A 24 11.33 11.17 11.15
CA HIS A 24 12.69 10.64 11.32
C HIS A 24 13.56 10.84 10.08
N GLY A 25 12.96 11.19 8.94
CA GLY A 25 13.65 11.43 7.68
C GLY A 25 13.98 10.15 6.90
N ASP A 26 13.37 9.01 7.23
CA ASP A 26 13.54 7.74 6.49
C ASP A 26 12.84 7.78 5.13
N ILE A 27 11.68 8.44 5.09
CA ILE A 27 10.83 8.58 3.91
C ILE A 27 10.41 10.04 3.74
N LEU A 28 9.85 10.33 2.57
CA LEU A 28 9.13 11.55 2.28
C LEU A 28 7.71 11.19 1.82
N VAL A 29 6.70 11.64 2.54
CA VAL A 29 5.29 11.52 2.11
C VAL A 29 5.06 12.38 0.87
N THR A 30 4.57 11.78 -0.22
CA THR A 30 4.39 12.43 -1.52
C THR A 30 2.94 12.71 -1.89
N ASP A 31 1.99 11.92 -1.37
CA ASP A 31 0.56 12.12 -1.62
C ASP A 31 -0.27 11.55 -0.48
N ARG A 32 -1.45 12.13 -0.25
CA ARG A 32 -2.43 11.65 0.74
C ARG A 32 -3.84 11.94 0.25
N LYS A 33 -4.68 10.91 0.17
CA LYS A 33 -6.05 11.01 -0.31
C LYS A 33 -6.98 10.21 0.59
N ASP A 34 -8.00 10.89 1.12
CA ASP A 34 -9.14 10.28 1.80
C ASP A 34 -10.37 10.52 0.92
N MET A 35 -10.95 9.44 0.40
CA MET A 35 -11.95 9.50 -0.66
C MET A 35 -13.17 8.66 -0.30
N MET A 36 -14.36 9.21 -0.52
CA MET A 36 -15.63 8.50 -0.39
C MET A 36 -16.29 8.38 -1.76
N ASP A 37 -16.68 7.17 -2.13
CA ASP A 37 -17.54 6.93 -3.28
C ASP A 37 -19.00 6.92 -2.81
N LEU A 38 -19.78 7.91 -3.25
CA LEU A 38 -21.17 8.08 -2.86
C LEU A 38 -22.12 7.07 -3.54
N ALA A 39 -21.74 6.51 -4.68
CA ALA A 39 -22.58 5.54 -5.39
C ALA A 39 -22.49 4.16 -4.73
N SER A 40 -21.28 3.74 -4.37
CA SER A 40 -21.06 2.47 -3.66
C SER A 40 -21.11 2.61 -2.14
N LEU A 41 -21.17 3.84 -1.61
CA LEU A 41 -21.03 4.17 -0.18
C LEU A 41 -19.79 3.53 0.47
N SER A 42 -18.72 3.42 -0.31
CA SER A 42 -17.42 2.92 0.14
C SER A 42 -16.45 4.08 0.42
N ARG A 43 -15.39 3.79 1.17
CA ARG A 43 -14.35 4.76 1.47
C ARG A 43 -12.97 4.14 1.29
N ILE A 44 -12.02 4.94 0.80
CA ILE A 44 -10.65 4.53 0.55
C ILE A 44 -9.72 5.64 1.05
N TYR A 45 -8.77 5.24 1.89
CA TYR A 45 -7.65 6.05 2.30
C TYR A 45 -6.38 5.57 1.60
N ASN A 46 -5.64 6.50 1.00
CA ASN A 46 -4.34 6.26 0.40
C ASN A 46 -3.30 7.22 0.97
N ILE A 47 -2.14 6.70 1.32
CA ILE A 47 -0.95 7.49 1.63
C ILE A 47 0.23 6.95 0.83
N SER A 48 0.92 7.85 0.14
CA SER A 48 2.07 7.53 -0.70
C SER A 48 3.33 8.16 -0.17
N PHE A 49 4.44 7.46 -0.33
CA PHE A 49 5.76 7.94 0.09
C PHE A 49 6.87 7.37 -0.79
N ARG A 50 8.04 7.99 -0.66
CA ARG A 50 9.30 7.57 -1.28
C ARG A 50 10.40 7.56 -0.22
N LEU A 51 11.54 6.92 -0.51
CA LEU A 51 12.70 7.05 0.36
C LEU A 51 13.23 8.48 0.33
N ASN A 52 13.65 8.98 1.49
CA ASN A 52 14.29 10.27 1.60
C ASN A 52 15.82 10.08 1.57
N GLU A 53 16.35 9.86 0.36
CA GLU A 53 17.77 9.65 0.11
C GLU A 53 18.40 10.83 -0.66
N PRO A 54 19.73 10.98 -0.64
CA PRO A 54 20.42 12.06 -1.37
C PRO A 54 20.22 11.99 -2.89
N PHE A 55 19.92 10.80 -3.42
CA PHE A 55 19.62 10.57 -4.83
C PHE A 55 18.11 10.44 -5.03
N GLU A 56 17.63 10.74 -6.24
CA GLU A 56 16.21 10.65 -6.56
C GLU A 56 15.66 9.22 -6.36
N SER A 57 14.65 9.08 -5.49
CA SER A 57 13.93 7.82 -5.31
C SER A 57 13.11 7.51 -6.55
N LEU A 58 13.39 6.36 -7.17
CA LEU A 58 12.77 5.87 -8.41
C LEU A 58 11.48 5.09 -8.14
N VAL A 59 11.25 4.74 -6.88
CA VAL A 59 10.13 3.92 -6.42
C VAL A 59 9.21 4.76 -5.56
N GLU A 60 7.91 4.67 -5.85
CA GLU A 60 6.84 5.22 -5.02
C GLU A 60 6.02 4.07 -4.43
N ALA A 61 5.85 4.08 -3.11
CA ALA A 61 4.98 3.17 -2.40
C ALA A 61 3.67 3.86 -2.06
N THR A 62 2.57 3.10 -2.10
CA THR A 62 1.24 3.54 -1.67
C THR A 62 0.63 2.48 -0.77
N PHE A 63 0.26 2.89 0.43
CA PHE A 63 -0.59 2.11 1.32
C PHE A 63 -2.05 2.49 1.07
N SER A 64 -2.92 1.48 0.92
CA SER A 64 -4.35 1.67 0.72
C SER A 64 -5.14 0.91 1.80
N LEU A 65 -6.04 1.63 2.47
CA LEU A 65 -7.08 1.07 3.35
C LEU A 65 -8.45 1.35 2.73
N SER A 66 -9.30 0.35 2.62
CA SER A 66 -10.66 0.53 2.09
C SER A 66 -11.72 -0.18 2.91
N VAL A 67 -12.91 0.41 2.95
CA VAL A 67 -14.09 -0.16 3.62
C VAL A 67 -15.30 -0.04 2.70
N ASP A 68 -16.09 -1.09 2.61
CA ASP A 68 -17.32 -1.11 1.83
C ASP A 68 -18.53 -0.62 2.65
N ALA A 69 -19.66 -0.40 1.98
CA ALA A 69 -20.88 0.06 2.63
C ALA A 69 -21.39 -0.92 3.69
N LYS A 70 -21.19 -2.23 3.49
CA LYS A 70 -21.66 -3.26 4.42
C LYS A 70 -20.92 -3.15 5.75
N ASN A 71 -19.59 -3.04 5.72
CA ASN A 71 -18.77 -2.90 6.91
C ASN A 71 -19.03 -1.57 7.61
N LEU A 72 -19.07 -0.47 6.85
CA LEU A 72 -19.31 0.85 7.41
C LEU A 72 -20.70 0.97 8.07
N SER A 73 -21.76 0.52 7.40
CA SER A 73 -23.12 0.59 7.95
C SER A 73 -23.37 -0.42 9.06
N GLY A 74 -22.82 -1.63 8.97
CA GLY A 74 -22.96 -2.65 10.00
C GLY A 74 -22.37 -2.19 11.34
N GLU A 75 -21.25 -1.47 11.28
CA GLU A 75 -20.63 -0.85 12.44
C GLU A 75 -21.44 0.33 13.00
N ILE A 76 -21.82 1.28 12.15
CA ILE A 76 -22.59 2.47 12.56
C ILE A 76 -23.94 2.08 13.19
N LEU A 77 -24.55 1.00 12.71
CA LEU A 77 -25.82 0.47 13.20
C LEU A 77 -25.63 -0.48 14.40
N GLU A 78 -24.40 -0.71 14.86
CA GLU A 78 -24.05 -1.59 15.98
C GLU A 78 -24.68 -2.98 15.84
N VAL A 79 -24.62 -3.56 14.63
CA VAL A 79 -25.25 -4.85 14.33
C VAL A 79 -24.67 -5.93 15.26
N PRO A 80 -25.50 -6.64 16.04
CA PRO A 80 -25.00 -7.64 16.98
C PRO A 80 -24.18 -8.72 16.29
N GLN A 81 -23.02 -9.07 16.88
CA GLN A 81 -22.08 -10.08 16.35
C GLN A 81 -21.46 -9.73 15.00
N PHE A 82 -21.62 -8.49 14.52
CA PHE A 82 -20.93 -8.01 13.34
C PHE A 82 -19.50 -7.58 13.71
N ILE A 83 -18.50 -8.13 13.01
CA ILE A 83 -17.11 -7.73 13.17
C ILE A 83 -16.74 -6.88 11.95
N PRO A 84 -16.61 -5.55 12.08
CA PRO A 84 -16.22 -4.70 10.97
C PRO A 84 -14.78 -4.97 10.57
N GLY A 85 -14.52 -4.95 9.27
CA GLY A 85 -13.18 -5.14 8.72
C GLY A 85 -12.91 -4.23 7.54
N CYS A 86 -11.64 -3.86 7.40
CA CYS A 86 -11.13 -3.11 6.27
C CYS A 86 -10.28 -4.00 5.35
N GLU A 87 -10.27 -3.68 4.07
CA GLU A 87 -9.35 -4.28 3.11
C GLU A 87 -8.07 -3.45 3.04
N MET A 88 -6.92 -4.13 2.99
CA MET A 88 -5.62 -3.50 2.86
C MET A 88 -4.94 -3.93 1.57
N LYS A 89 -4.33 -2.97 0.90
CA LYS A 89 -3.52 -3.20 -0.30
C LYS A 89 -2.27 -2.35 -0.27
N LEU A 90 -1.16 -2.93 -0.71
CA LEU A 90 0.11 -2.23 -0.85
C LEU A 90 0.45 -2.16 -2.33
N GLN A 91 0.93 -1.01 -2.78
CA GLN A 91 1.31 -0.80 -4.17
C GLN A 91 2.72 -0.20 -4.25
N PHE A 92 3.52 -0.66 -5.21
CA PHE A 92 4.81 -0.09 -5.53
C PHE A 92 4.85 0.22 -7.03
N THR A 93 5.20 1.46 -7.38
CA THR A 93 5.27 1.94 -8.77
C THR A 93 6.65 2.48 -9.09
N PHE A 94 7.19 2.04 -10.21
CA PHE A 94 8.52 2.43 -10.69
C PHE A 94 8.66 2.15 -12.20
N SER A 95 9.73 2.66 -12.80
CA SER A 95 10.09 2.34 -14.18
C SER A 95 11.17 1.28 -14.25
N LEU A 96 11.08 0.37 -15.22
CA LEU A 96 12.09 -0.65 -15.52
C LEU A 96 12.36 -0.75 -17.02
N GLN A 97 13.42 -1.45 -17.42
CA GLN A 97 13.84 -1.55 -18.82
C GLN A 97 13.50 -2.90 -19.45
N GLN A 98 13.62 -4.01 -18.71
CA GLN A 98 13.52 -5.36 -19.26
C GLN A 98 12.41 -6.14 -18.54
N PRO A 99 11.12 -5.90 -18.85
CA PRO A 99 10.01 -6.47 -18.09
C PRO A 99 10.06 -8.01 -18.02
N GLU A 100 10.52 -8.68 -19.08
CA GLU A 100 10.54 -10.14 -19.15
C GLU A 100 11.51 -10.78 -18.13
N THR A 101 12.63 -10.12 -17.82
CA THR A 101 13.61 -10.61 -16.84
C THR A 101 13.37 -9.96 -15.48
N ASP A 102 13.20 -8.64 -15.45
CA ASP A 102 13.12 -7.85 -14.23
C ASP A 102 11.92 -8.26 -13.38
N CYS A 103 10.74 -8.50 -14.00
CA CYS A 103 9.55 -8.89 -13.26
C CYS A 103 9.74 -10.23 -12.54
N GLN A 104 10.42 -11.19 -13.17
CA GLN A 104 10.65 -12.50 -12.57
C GLN A 104 11.58 -12.39 -11.36
N GLU A 105 12.66 -11.61 -11.46
CA GLU A 105 13.58 -11.38 -10.34
C GLU A 105 12.92 -10.61 -9.20
N LEU A 106 12.15 -9.58 -9.53
CA LEU A 106 11.37 -8.80 -8.57
C LEU A 106 10.33 -9.66 -7.85
N GLU A 107 9.67 -10.58 -8.55
CA GLU A 107 8.69 -11.49 -7.94
C GLU A 107 9.34 -12.32 -6.82
N LEU A 108 10.50 -12.92 -7.11
CA LEU A 108 11.24 -13.72 -6.12
C LEU A 108 11.69 -12.88 -4.93
N LEU A 109 12.14 -11.65 -5.20
CA LEU A 109 12.56 -10.69 -4.20
C LEU A 109 11.40 -10.30 -3.27
N LEU A 110 10.24 -9.96 -3.84
CA LEU A 110 9.06 -9.58 -3.07
C LEU A 110 8.50 -10.76 -2.26
N GLN A 111 8.52 -11.97 -2.81
CA GLN A 111 8.16 -13.19 -2.09
C GLN A 111 9.09 -13.49 -0.91
N SER A 112 10.35 -13.04 -0.95
CA SER A 112 11.27 -13.18 0.18
C SER A 112 10.93 -12.25 1.36
N ILE A 113 10.32 -11.09 1.08
CA ILE A 113 9.89 -10.10 2.08
C ILE A 113 8.49 -10.43 2.61
N TRP A 114 7.54 -10.65 1.70
CA TRP A 114 6.11 -10.80 2.02
C TRP A 114 5.66 -12.26 2.19
N GLY A 115 6.51 -13.23 1.83
CA GLY A 115 6.20 -14.64 1.82
C GLY A 115 5.48 -15.09 0.54
N LYS A 116 5.60 -16.38 0.22
CA LYS A 116 5.02 -17.00 -0.99
C LYS A 116 3.50 -17.15 -0.95
N GLU A 117 2.91 -17.07 0.24
CA GLU A 117 1.47 -17.20 0.46
C GLU A 117 0.71 -15.93 0.06
N ARG A 118 1.40 -14.80 -0.07
CA ARG A 118 0.79 -13.52 -0.47
C ARG A 118 0.60 -13.49 -1.98
N MET A 119 -0.54 -12.97 -2.41
CA MET A 119 -0.79 -12.74 -3.83
C MET A 119 -0.10 -11.45 -4.24
N ILE A 120 0.95 -11.59 -5.04
CA ILE A 120 1.71 -10.50 -5.63
C ILE A 120 1.37 -10.45 -7.12
N THR A 121 1.04 -9.27 -7.61
CA THR A 121 0.71 -9.06 -9.03
C THR A 121 1.53 -7.92 -9.58
N GLN A 122 2.03 -8.08 -10.81
CA GLN A 122 2.77 -7.04 -11.51
C GLN A 122 2.01 -6.67 -12.79
N LYS A 123 1.78 -5.38 -12.99
CA LYS A 123 1.14 -4.83 -14.18
C LYS A 123 2.12 -3.92 -14.90
N ILE A 124 2.43 -4.28 -16.14
CA ILE A 124 3.29 -3.49 -17.01
C ILE A 124 2.44 -2.62 -17.93
N SER A 125 2.82 -1.35 -18.03
CA SER A 125 2.18 -0.39 -18.93
C SER A 125 3.21 0.49 -19.63
N TYR A 126 2.88 0.92 -20.85
CA TYR A 126 3.72 1.78 -21.68
C TYR A 126 2.84 2.60 -22.62
N ASP A 127 3.37 3.74 -23.06
CA ASP A 127 2.69 4.58 -24.04
C ASP A 127 2.76 3.92 -25.43
N TYR A 128 1.60 3.61 -26.00
CA TYR A 128 1.48 3.07 -27.35
C TYR A 128 2.10 4.03 -28.39
N ASN A 129 2.75 3.49 -29.43
CA ASN A 129 3.48 4.22 -30.49
C ASN A 129 4.66 5.10 -30.04
N LYS A 130 5.05 5.09 -28.76
CA LYS A 130 6.38 5.57 -28.36
C LYS A 130 7.32 4.36 -28.36
N LYS A 131 8.54 4.53 -28.86
CA LYS A 131 9.57 3.51 -28.69
C LYS A 131 9.82 3.42 -27.19
N ALA A 132 9.36 2.35 -26.53
CA ALA A 132 9.44 2.21 -25.09
C ALA A 132 10.92 2.14 -24.68
N ILE A 133 11.44 3.24 -24.14
CA ILE A 133 12.76 3.30 -23.51
C ILE A 133 12.68 2.76 -22.07
N SER A 134 11.49 2.86 -21.47
CA SER A 134 11.16 2.32 -20.15
C SER A 134 9.69 1.90 -20.10
N TYR A 135 9.41 0.99 -19.18
CA TYR A 135 8.08 0.47 -18.87
C TYR A 135 7.69 0.87 -17.45
N TYR A 136 6.42 1.22 -17.24
CA TYR A 136 5.88 1.45 -15.91
C TYR A 136 5.44 0.12 -15.32
N ASN A 137 6.05 -0.28 -14.21
CA ASN A 137 5.63 -1.43 -13.42
C ASN A 137 4.83 -0.95 -12.21
N LYS A 138 3.69 -1.60 -12.01
CA LYS A 138 2.87 -1.49 -10.82
C LYS A 138 2.76 -2.85 -10.15
N VAL A 139 3.43 -2.99 -9.01
CA VAL A 139 3.36 -4.15 -8.14
C VAL A 139 2.23 -3.93 -7.13
N GLU A 140 1.34 -4.91 -6.96
CA GLU A 140 0.31 -4.91 -5.90
C GLU A 140 0.48 -6.16 -5.02
N VAL A 141 0.57 -5.97 -3.70
CA VAL A 141 0.55 -7.03 -2.68
C VAL A 141 -0.83 -7.04 -2.03
N LEU A 142 -1.51 -8.18 -2.12
CA LEU A 142 -2.91 -8.32 -1.71
C LEU A 142 -3.05 -9.20 -0.46
N PHE A 143 -3.92 -8.76 0.44
CA PHE A 143 -4.19 -9.41 1.73
C PHE A 143 -5.57 -10.06 1.67
N GLN A 144 -5.64 -11.37 1.94
CA GLN A 144 -6.90 -12.13 1.84
C GLN A 144 -7.83 -11.95 3.03
N LYS A 145 -7.29 -11.54 4.19
CA LYS A 145 -8.05 -11.34 5.41
C LYS A 145 -8.30 -9.85 5.62
N ALA A 146 -9.53 -9.52 6.00
CA ALA A 146 -9.85 -8.18 6.47
C ALA A 146 -9.04 -7.86 7.72
N ILE A 147 -8.68 -6.59 7.86
CA ILE A 147 -7.98 -6.04 9.02
C ILE A 147 -9.01 -5.44 9.96
N THR A 148 -8.90 -5.77 11.24
CA THR A 148 -9.70 -5.21 12.33
C THR A 148 -8.77 -4.49 13.32
N GLU A 149 -9.35 -3.87 14.34
CA GLU A 149 -8.61 -3.17 15.39
C GLU A 149 -7.74 -4.09 16.27
N ASP A 150 -7.91 -5.40 16.19
CA ASP A 150 -7.03 -6.34 16.89
C ASP A 150 -5.66 -6.49 16.20
N HIS A 151 -5.52 -5.96 14.98
CA HIS A 151 -4.34 -6.11 14.11
C HIS A 151 -3.49 -4.82 14.04
N VAL A 152 -3.65 -3.91 14.99
CA VAL A 152 -3.00 -2.59 14.97
C VAL A 152 -1.48 -2.68 14.98
N ASP A 153 -0.92 -3.56 15.79
CA ASP A 153 0.53 -3.78 15.84
C ASP A 153 1.08 -4.32 14.51
N ASP A 154 0.27 -5.12 13.79
CA ASP A 154 0.65 -5.65 12.47
C ASP A 154 0.80 -4.53 11.44
N LEU A 155 0.02 -3.44 11.53
CA LEU A 155 0.07 -2.34 10.57
C LEU A 155 1.41 -1.59 10.61
N ILE A 156 1.96 -1.37 11.82
CA ILE A 156 3.25 -0.71 11.97
C ILE A 156 4.36 -1.56 11.34
N ALA A 157 4.32 -2.87 11.58
CA ALA A 157 5.25 -3.81 10.94
C ALA A 157 5.09 -3.82 9.41
N VAL A 158 3.86 -3.75 8.90
CA VAL A 158 3.58 -3.63 7.46
C VAL A 158 4.22 -2.37 6.87
N ILE A 159 4.07 -1.21 7.50
CA ILE A 159 4.71 0.03 7.01
C ILE A 159 6.23 -0.11 6.99
N SER A 160 6.83 -0.67 8.04
CA SER A 160 8.28 -0.95 8.06
C SER A 160 8.70 -1.89 6.92
N HIS A 161 7.93 -2.93 6.62
CA HIS A 161 8.20 -3.84 5.51
C HIS A 161 7.98 -3.19 4.14
N MET A 162 7.06 -2.24 4.02
CA MET A 162 6.91 -1.44 2.80
C MET A 162 8.17 -0.62 2.53
N ILE A 163 8.72 0.05 3.56
CA ILE A 163 9.95 0.84 3.42
C ILE A 163 11.11 -0.06 2.99
N GLU A 164 11.25 -1.24 3.59
CA GLU A 164 12.27 -2.21 3.18
C GLU A 164 12.07 -2.71 1.74
N THR A 165 10.81 -2.90 1.33
CA THR A 165 10.48 -3.24 -0.06
C THR A 165 10.92 -2.14 -1.01
N VAL A 166 10.66 -0.87 -0.68
CA VAL A 166 11.10 0.28 -1.48
C VAL A 166 12.63 0.31 -1.60
N ARG A 167 13.37 0.14 -0.50
CA ARG A 167 14.84 0.08 -0.51
C ARG A 167 15.35 -1.04 -1.40
N THR A 168 14.73 -2.19 -1.30
CA THR A 168 15.17 -3.37 -2.05
C THR A 168 14.91 -3.21 -3.55
N ILE A 169 13.74 -2.68 -3.94
CA ILE A 169 13.45 -2.37 -5.36
C ILE A 169 14.37 -1.25 -5.85
N GLN A 170 14.58 -0.19 -5.07
CA GLN A 170 15.47 0.92 -5.43
C GLN A 170 16.89 0.40 -5.73
N HIS A 171 17.43 -0.46 -4.88
CA HIS A 171 18.74 -1.09 -5.10
C HIS A 171 18.75 -2.00 -6.35
N PHE A 172 17.66 -2.74 -6.61
CA PHE A 172 17.52 -3.55 -7.82
C PHE A 172 17.58 -2.70 -9.09
N LEU A 173 16.91 -1.54 -9.11
CA LEU A 173 16.85 -0.64 -10.27
C LEU A 173 18.16 0.11 -10.56
N GLN A 174 19.09 0.15 -9.60
CA GLN A 174 20.38 0.83 -9.73
C GLN A 174 21.52 -0.09 -10.20
N LYS A 175 21.25 -1.38 -10.41
CA LYS A 175 22.20 -2.34 -10.97
C LYS A 175 22.38 -2.16 -12.47
#